data_AF-A0A9E2EH88-F1
#
_entry.id   AF-A0A9E2EH88-F1
#
_cell.length_a   1.000
_cell.length_b   1.000
_cell.length_c   1.000
_cell.angle_alpha   90.00
_cell.angle_beta   90.00
_cell.angle_gamma   90.00
#
_symmetry.space_group_name_H-M   'P 1'
#
loop_
_entity.id
_entity.type
_entity.pdbx_description
1 polymer ?
#
loop_
_entity_poly.entity_id
_entity_poly.type
_entity_poly.pdbx_seq_one_letter_code
_entity_poly.pdbx_strand_id
1 'polypeptide(L)'
;MEALNPQSALIFTVVGLLGVLLGWAIGAWQAKTRIQAMRDDWQIKLDNFVRERDRLTSETAHLRNTVEQQQGAIHRSEVAVSKTRTELESLRERNKQLNKDIFTLRSEREDFKTRVSEIQNQMSLMKHHSTELQSEFLKSREFYKGELTKAFERRRDIEEKLEKARAEQASFSNLLESSQSEHESVNKMLASAQKRLGQMDILEQDVIRLEAENAQLNHDYSLAKQEVETLQRDVTELDELKIQNKELAEVLKSMENSRKQYEVDAKRYRSNAEQAEKKSETLRLRLDDVEKNFEEFEQQQRDALKDARKSSVPKPVDGKQKRVQKDDLQEIVGIGKVFEHALNELGVYTFAQIANFGITDIARVNAALKGSEGRMEADDWIGQAKELHFKKYGSSEVA
;
A
#
# COMPACT_ATOMS: atom_id res chain seq x y z
N MET A 1 50.96 251.96 72.59
CA MET A 1 52.05 251.26 71.89
C MET A 1 51.73 249.77 71.96
N GLU A 2 50.83 249.24 71.13
CA GLU A 2 51.02 248.93 69.67
C GLU A 2 52.06 247.83 69.44
N ALA A 3 51.86 246.84 68.56
CA ALA A 3 50.75 246.56 67.66
C ALA A 3 50.89 245.14 67.07
N LEU A 4 49.73 244.51 66.83
CA LEU A 4 49.34 243.55 65.78
C LEU A 4 50.39 242.59 65.16
N ASN A 5 50.07 241.31 64.91
CA ASN A 5 48.90 240.97 64.10
C ASN A 5 48.34 239.53 64.28
N PRO A 6 47.01 239.37 64.50
CA PRO A 6 46.31 238.09 64.66
C PRO A 6 45.65 237.57 63.36
N GLN A 7 46.41 237.20 62.32
CA GLN A 7 45.85 236.59 61.09
C GLN A 7 46.43 235.23 60.65
N SER A 8 47.54 234.73 61.19
CA SER A 8 48.11 233.43 60.76
C SER A 8 47.70 232.23 61.63
N ALA A 9 47.14 232.46 62.83
CA ALA A 9 46.66 231.42 63.74
C ALA A 9 45.36 230.72 63.27
N LEU A 10 44.64 231.28 62.29
CA LEU A 10 43.37 230.75 61.77
C LEU A 10 43.52 229.94 60.47
N ILE A 11 44.61 230.13 59.72
CA ILE A 11 44.80 229.45 58.42
C ILE A 11 45.38 228.03 58.60
N PHE A 12 46.32 227.81 59.52
CA PHE A 12 46.92 226.48 59.67
C PHE A 12 46.05 225.48 60.46
N THR A 13 45.17 225.94 61.35
CA THR A 13 44.24 225.06 62.10
C THR A 13 43.11 224.52 61.22
N VAL A 14 42.63 225.31 60.24
CA VAL A 14 41.63 224.88 59.25
C VAL A 14 42.22 223.91 58.22
N VAL A 15 43.49 224.11 57.82
CA VAL A 15 44.21 223.18 56.93
C VAL A 15 44.46 221.82 57.61
N GLY A 16 44.71 221.80 58.93
CA GLY A 16 44.84 220.57 59.71
C GLY A 16 43.55 219.74 59.78
N LEU A 17 42.39 220.38 59.96
CA LEU A 17 41.10 219.69 60.05
C LEU A 17 40.60 219.16 58.69
N LEU A 18 40.82 219.91 57.60
CA LEU A 18 40.45 219.45 56.25
C LEU A 18 41.34 218.28 55.78
N GLY A 19 42.63 218.28 56.13
CA GLY A 19 43.53 217.16 55.85
C GLY A 19 43.12 215.85 56.55
N VAL A 20 42.61 215.93 57.77
CA VAL A 20 42.13 214.77 58.53
C VAL A 20 40.83 214.20 57.95
N LEU A 21 39.87 215.05 57.55
CA LEU A 21 38.61 214.59 56.94
C LEU A 21 38.82 213.97 55.55
N LEU A 22 39.70 214.55 54.73
CA LEU A 22 40.10 213.96 53.45
C LEU A 22 40.81 212.61 53.64
N GLY A 23 41.71 212.50 54.63
CA GLY A 23 42.36 211.24 55.00
C GLY A 23 41.36 210.17 55.44
N TRP A 24 40.32 210.54 56.20
CA TRP A 24 39.26 209.61 56.63
C TRP A 24 38.39 209.12 55.46
N ALA A 25 38.00 210.00 54.54
CA ALA A 25 37.21 209.63 53.37
C ALA A 25 37.99 208.70 52.41
N ILE A 26 39.28 208.98 52.20
CA ILE A 26 40.17 208.14 51.40
C ILE A 26 40.39 206.79 52.09
N GLY A 27 40.56 206.77 53.41
CA GLY A 27 40.68 205.55 54.20
C GLY A 27 39.43 204.67 54.18
N ALA A 28 38.24 205.26 54.27
CA ALA A 28 36.97 204.53 54.19
C ALA A 28 36.72 203.96 52.78
N TRP A 29 37.11 204.69 51.73
CA TRP A 29 37.06 204.20 50.35
C TRP A 29 38.08 203.07 50.12
N GLN A 30 39.30 203.20 50.64
CA GLN A 30 40.30 202.12 50.64
C GLN A 30 39.84 200.89 51.45
N ALA A 31 39.15 201.08 52.58
CA ALA A 31 38.61 199.97 53.35
C ALA A 31 37.48 199.26 52.61
N LYS A 32 36.57 200.01 51.96
CA LYS A 32 35.47 199.44 51.17
C LYS A 32 35.99 198.67 49.95
N THR A 33 36.98 199.22 49.24
CA THR A 33 37.62 198.53 48.10
C THR A 33 38.40 197.29 48.55
N ARG A 34 39.08 197.33 49.71
CA ARG A 34 39.70 196.13 50.31
C ARG A 34 38.67 195.07 50.69
N ILE A 35 37.54 195.45 51.28
CA ILE A 35 36.46 194.51 51.65
C ILE A 35 35.83 193.91 50.39
N GLN A 36 35.65 194.68 49.31
CA GLN A 36 35.17 194.17 48.03
C GLN A 36 36.18 193.22 47.39
N ALA A 37 37.47 193.59 47.33
CA ALA A 37 38.52 192.73 46.81
C ALA A 37 38.64 191.42 47.61
N MET A 38 38.49 191.46 48.94
CA MET A 38 38.43 190.25 49.77
C MET A 38 37.20 189.42 49.45
N ARG A 39 36.01 190.04 49.30
CA ARG A 39 34.79 189.32 48.93
C ARG A 39 34.92 188.63 47.59
N ASP A 40 35.47 189.32 46.59
CA ASP A 40 35.69 188.78 45.25
C ASP A 40 36.71 187.64 45.26
N ASP A 41 37.82 187.77 46.02
CA ASP A 41 38.80 186.69 46.24
C ASP A 41 38.16 185.46 46.93
N TRP A 42 37.33 185.69 47.94
CA TRP A 42 36.58 184.63 48.61
C TRP A 42 35.52 184.00 47.70
N GLN A 43 34.86 184.77 46.83
CA GLN A 43 33.94 184.23 45.82
C GLN A 43 34.68 183.39 44.79
N ILE A 44 35.85 183.84 44.30
CA ILE A 44 36.68 183.06 43.37
C ILE A 44 37.13 181.76 44.04
N LYS A 45 37.58 181.80 45.31
CA LYS A 45 37.93 180.60 46.07
C LYS A 45 36.73 179.67 46.24
N LEU A 46 35.56 180.19 46.59
CA LEU A 46 34.35 179.40 46.74
C LEU A 46 33.93 178.75 45.42
N ASP A 47 33.96 179.48 44.32
CA ASP A 47 33.66 178.96 42.98
C ASP A 47 34.67 177.88 42.58
N ASN A 48 35.96 178.05 42.87
CA ASN A 48 36.97 177.03 42.62
C ASN A 48 36.72 175.77 43.46
N PHE A 49 36.36 175.91 44.75
CA PHE A 49 35.98 174.77 45.59
C PHE A 49 34.71 174.08 45.10
N VAL A 50 33.71 174.83 44.63
CA VAL A 50 32.47 174.29 44.06
C VAL A 50 32.75 173.54 42.77
N ARG A 51 33.58 174.07 41.87
CA ARG A 51 34.00 173.37 40.64
C ARG A 51 34.77 172.10 40.95
N GLU A 52 35.67 172.12 41.93
CA GLU A 52 36.42 170.93 42.32
C GLU A 52 35.51 169.88 42.96
N ARG A 53 34.57 170.29 43.81
CA ARG A 53 33.52 169.41 44.33
C ARG A 53 32.70 168.80 43.20
N ASP A 54 32.23 169.61 42.25
CA ASP A 54 31.38 169.14 41.14
C ASP A 54 32.16 168.19 40.22
N ARG A 55 33.45 168.48 39.98
CA ARG A 55 34.36 167.57 39.28
C ARG A 55 34.49 166.24 40.02
N LEU A 56 34.81 166.24 41.30
CA LEU A 56 34.90 165.02 42.11
C LEU A 56 33.55 164.28 42.18
N THR A 57 32.44 165.00 42.21
CA THR A 57 31.09 164.40 42.18
C THR A 57 30.83 163.73 40.83
N SER A 58 31.31 164.31 39.73
CA SER A 58 31.22 163.71 38.40
C SER A 58 32.15 162.50 38.25
N GLU A 59 33.38 162.57 38.79
CA GLU A 59 34.35 161.46 38.78
C GLU A 59 33.85 160.31 39.65
N THR A 60 33.28 160.58 40.83
CA THR A 60 32.66 159.55 41.69
C THR A 60 31.41 158.95 41.04
N ALA A 61 30.59 159.74 40.33
CA ALA A 61 29.46 159.21 39.57
C ALA A 61 29.90 158.33 38.39
N HIS A 62 30.95 158.73 37.66
CA HIS A 62 31.53 157.93 36.59
C HIS A 62 32.10 156.62 37.14
N LEU A 63 32.93 156.68 38.19
CA LEU A 63 33.47 155.49 38.85
C LEU A 63 32.35 154.58 39.34
N ARG A 64 31.30 155.13 39.95
CA ARG A 64 30.13 154.36 40.38
C ARG A 64 29.45 153.65 39.21
N ASN A 65 29.21 154.34 38.09
CA ASN A 65 28.63 153.72 36.89
C ASN A 65 29.54 152.63 36.32
N THR A 66 30.86 152.85 36.28
CA THR A 66 31.81 151.81 35.83
C THR A 66 31.81 150.60 36.76
N VAL A 67 31.71 150.81 38.08
CA VAL A 67 31.62 149.72 39.07
C VAL A 67 30.29 148.97 38.90
N GLU A 68 29.17 149.66 38.72
CA GLU A 68 27.86 149.04 38.48
C GLU A 68 27.85 148.23 37.16
N GLN A 69 28.46 148.74 36.10
CA GLN A 69 28.62 148.01 34.83
C GLN A 69 29.50 146.76 35.00
N GLN A 70 30.64 146.88 35.70
CA GLN A 70 31.52 145.76 35.98
C GLN A 70 30.83 144.72 36.87
N GLN A 71 30.09 145.14 37.90
CA GLN A 71 29.27 144.25 38.73
C GLN A 71 28.20 143.53 37.90
N GLY A 72 27.53 144.23 36.98
CA GLY A 72 26.58 143.61 36.06
C GLY A 72 27.24 142.59 35.11
N ALA A 73 28.45 142.87 34.63
CA ALA A 73 29.22 141.94 33.79
C ALA A 73 29.69 140.71 34.57
N ILE A 74 30.18 140.91 35.81
CA ILE A 74 30.57 139.84 36.74
C ILE A 74 29.36 138.97 37.06
N HIS A 75 28.20 139.56 37.38
CA HIS A 75 27.00 138.78 37.67
C HIS A 75 26.54 137.96 36.46
N ARG A 76 26.58 138.51 35.25
CA ARG A 76 26.28 137.75 34.02
C ARG A 76 27.25 136.60 33.80
N SER A 77 28.55 136.79 34.05
CA SER A 77 29.54 135.71 33.91
C SER A 77 29.39 134.66 35.00
N GLU A 78 29.07 135.05 36.24
CA GLU A 78 28.75 134.13 37.35
C GLU A 78 27.55 133.23 37.00
N VAL A 79 26.47 133.80 36.44
CA VAL A 79 25.29 133.02 36.01
C VAL A 79 25.64 132.08 34.84
N ALA A 80 26.49 132.51 33.90
CA ALA A 80 26.96 131.64 32.81
C ALA A 80 27.84 130.49 33.35
N VAL A 81 28.71 130.78 34.32
CA VAL A 81 29.54 129.77 35.00
C VAL A 81 28.66 128.80 35.80
N SER A 82 27.63 129.27 36.50
CA SER A 82 26.72 128.38 37.22
C SER A 82 25.95 127.47 36.26
N LYS A 83 25.46 128.00 35.13
CA LYS A 83 24.78 127.19 34.10
C LYS A 83 25.71 126.11 33.53
N THR A 84 26.89 126.49 33.07
CA THR A 84 27.87 125.53 32.53
C THR A 84 28.32 124.51 33.58
N ARG A 85 28.42 124.91 34.85
CA ARG A 85 28.68 124.00 35.96
C ARG A 85 27.56 122.98 36.15
N THR A 86 26.29 123.39 36.12
CA THR A 86 25.16 122.45 36.22
C THR A 86 25.09 121.50 35.02
N GLU A 87 25.36 121.99 33.81
CA GLU A 87 25.47 121.15 32.61
C GLU A 87 26.60 120.13 32.76
N LEU A 88 27.78 120.56 33.23
CA LEU A 88 28.92 119.67 33.49
C LEU A 88 28.61 118.61 34.56
N GLU A 89 27.92 118.98 35.63
CA GLU A 89 27.47 118.05 36.67
C GLU A 89 26.46 117.04 36.11
N SER A 90 25.50 117.47 35.27
CA SER A 90 24.56 116.58 34.59
C SER A 90 25.26 115.60 33.64
N LEU A 91 26.27 116.07 32.90
CA LEU A 91 27.07 115.23 32.00
C LEU A 91 27.93 114.23 32.78
N ARG A 92 28.48 114.63 33.94
CA ARG A 92 29.20 113.71 34.84
C ARG A 92 28.29 112.61 35.36
N GLU A 93 27.08 112.95 35.79
CA GLU A 93 26.13 111.93 36.26
C GLU A 93 25.70 111.00 35.13
N ARG A 94 25.47 111.53 33.92
CA ARG A 94 25.20 110.71 32.74
C ARG A 94 26.36 109.77 32.40
N ASN A 95 27.61 110.24 32.49
CA ASN A 95 28.79 109.42 32.26
C ASN A 95 28.91 108.32 33.32
N LYS A 96 28.63 108.62 34.59
CA LYS A 96 28.57 107.63 35.67
C LYS A 96 27.50 106.56 35.42
N GLN A 97 26.30 106.96 34.99
CA GLN A 97 25.26 106.02 34.62
C GLN A 97 25.65 105.14 33.43
N LEU A 98 26.19 105.74 32.36
CA LEU A 98 26.68 104.99 31.20
C LEU A 98 27.78 103.99 31.58
N ASN A 99 28.68 104.34 32.49
CA ASN A 99 29.70 103.41 32.98
C ASN A 99 29.09 102.22 33.74
N LYS A 100 28.03 102.47 34.52
CA LYS A 100 27.27 101.40 35.19
C LYS A 100 26.60 100.48 34.16
N ASP A 101 25.96 101.05 33.14
CA ASP A 101 25.31 100.28 32.08
C ASP A 101 26.33 99.47 31.25
N ILE A 102 27.49 100.03 30.96
CA ILE A 102 28.60 99.30 30.30
C ILE A 102 29.06 98.13 31.16
N PHE A 103 29.12 98.30 32.48
CA PHE A 103 29.51 97.23 33.39
C PHE A 103 28.47 96.10 33.40
N THR A 104 27.17 96.42 33.49
CA THR A 104 26.10 95.42 33.46
C THR A 104 26.07 94.68 32.13
N LEU A 105 26.15 95.40 31.01
CA LEU A 105 26.20 94.80 29.67
C LEU A 105 27.42 93.89 29.48
N ARG A 106 28.57 94.23 30.07
CA ARG A 106 29.75 93.35 30.06
C ARG A 106 29.49 92.06 30.83
N SER A 107 28.86 92.15 32.01
CA SER A 107 28.48 90.97 32.80
C SER A 107 27.52 90.07 32.02
N GLU A 108 26.45 90.65 31.47
CA GLU A 108 25.45 89.91 30.67
C GLU A 108 26.10 89.24 29.46
N ARG A 109 27.04 89.92 28.77
CA ARG A 109 27.77 89.35 27.65
C ARG A 109 28.61 88.14 28.05
N GLU A 110 29.28 88.17 29.20
CA GLU A 110 30.04 87.00 29.67
C GLU A 110 29.12 85.84 30.08
N ASP A 111 27.95 86.12 30.66
CA ASP A 111 26.93 85.09 30.93
C ASP A 111 26.42 84.46 29.63
N PHE A 112 26.11 85.28 28.62
CA PHE A 112 25.73 84.80 27.29
C PHE A 112 26.83 83.97 26.64
N LYS A 113 28.09 84.41 26.72
CA LYS A 113 29.23 83.65 26.20
C LYS A 113 29.35 82.28 26.86
N THR A 114 29.14 82.21 28.18
CA THR A 114 29.14 80.94 28.93
C THR A 114 28.00 80.04 28.46
N ARG A 115 26.79 80.58 28.30
CA ARG A 115 25.63 79.82 27.76
C ARG A 115 25.86 79.32 26.34
N VAL A 116 26.47 80.13 25.47
CA VAL A 116 26.82 79.73 24.10
C VAL A 116 27.82 78.59 24.13
N SER A 117 28.85 78.65 24.97
CA SER A 117 29.81 77.56 25.13
C SER A 117 29.14 76.28 25.62
N GLU A 118 28.20 76.37 26.56
CA GLU A 118 27.46 75.21 27.05
C GLU A 118 26.60 74.60 25.93
N ILE A 119 25.85 75.41 25.19
CA ILE A 119 25.04 74.94 24.05
C ILE A 119 25.93 74.29 22.98
N GLN A 120 27.12 74.84 22.72
CA GLN A 120 28.08 74.25 21.78
C GLN A 120 28.55 72.87 22.25
N ASN A 121 28.84 72.71 23.54
CA ASN A 121 29.21 71.42 24.12
C ASN A 121 28.06 70.41 24.01
N GLN A 122 26.84 70.81 24.36
CA GLN A 122 25.64 69.97 24.21
C GLN A 122 25.39 69.58 22.75
N MET A 123 25.57 70.50 21.81
CA MET A 123 25.42 70.23 20.39
C MET A 123 26.48 69.25 19.87
N SER A 124 27.72 69.38 20.34
CA SER A 124 28.79 68.42 20.05
C SER A 124 28.43 67.02 20.57
N LEU A 125 27.96 66.94 21.82
CA LEU A 125 27.52 65.69 22.44
C LEU A 125 26.36 65.04 21.68
N MET A 126 25.33 65.82 21.32
CA MET A 126 24.21 65.35 20.50
C MET A 126 24.66 64.86 19.12
N LYS A 127 25.64 65.55 18.51
CA LYS A 127 26.21 65.13 17.23
C LYS A 127 26.91 63.78 17.35
N HIS A 128 27.69 63.57 18.42
CA HIS A 128 28.30 62.27 18.71
C HIS A 128 27.25 61.16 18.90
N HIS A 129 26.22 61.40 19.71
CA HIS A 129 25.13 60.43 19.90
C HIS A 129 24.42 60.11 18.59
N SER A 130 24.17 61.11 17.74
CA SER A 130 23.57 60.89 16.43
C SER A 130 24.44 60.02 15.53
N THR A 131 25.76 60.24 15.51
CA THR A 131 26.69 59.41 14.74
C THR A 131 26.80 57.98 15.28
N GLU A 132 26.77 57.81 16.60
CA GLU A 132 26.78 56.49 17.24
C GLU A 132 25.50 55.73 16.92
N LEU A 133 24.34 56.38 17.07
CA LEU A 133 23.05 55.80 16.72
C LEU A 133 23.00 55.41 15.24
N GLN A 134 23.52 56.25 14.34
CA GLN A 134 23.62 55.93 12.91
C GLN A 134 24.51 54.70 12.66
N SER A 135 25.62 54.56 13.39
CA SER A 135 26.49 53.39 13.32
C SER A 135 25.75 52.13 13.78
N GLU A 136 25.05 52.19 14.91
CA GLU A 136 24.26 51.07 15.44
C GLU A 136 23.11 50.68 14.49
N PHE A 137 22.43 51.65 13.88
CA PHE A 137 21.44 51.37 12.83
C PHE A 137 22.04 50.65 11.63
N LEU A 138 23.23 51.04 11.18
CA LEU A 138 23.91 50.35 10.08
C LEU A 138 24.33 48.92 10.47
N LYS A 139 24.90 48.74 11.67
CA LYS A 139 25.26 47.40 12.18
C LYS A 139 24.03 46.50 12.27
N SER A 140 22.95 47.01 12.85
CA SER A 140 21.67 46.30 12.96
C SER A 140 21.10 45.93 11.58
N ARG A 141 21.13 46.88 10.63
CA ARG A 141 20.70 46.63 9.25
C ARG A 141 21.51 45.51 8.59
N GLU A 142 22.84 45.55 8.66
CA GLU A 142 23.69 44.51 8.07
C GLU A 142 23.53 43.17 8.78
N PHE A 143 23.32 43.18 10.11
CA PHE A 143 22.99 41.97 10.87
C PHE A 143 21.69 41.32 10.39
N TYR A 144 20.60 42.08 10.33
CA TYR A 144 19.30 41.57 9.88
C TYR A 144 19.32 41.15 8.41
N LYS A 145 20.06 41.88 7.56
CA LYS A 145 20.28 41.47 6.17
C LYS A 145 21.02 40.13 6.09
N GLY A 146 22.03 39.91 6.94
CA GLY A 146 22.74 38.64 7.05
C GLY A 146 21.82 37.49 7.50
N GLU A 147 21.04 37.72 8.56
CA GLU A 147 20.07 36.72 9.04
C GLU A 147 18.98 36.41 8.00
N LEU A 148 18.52 37.42 7.26
CA LEU A 148 17.57 37.23 6.17
C LEU A 148 18.16 36.37 5.04
N THR A 149 19.41 36.61 4.65
CA THR A 149 20.11 35.78 3.64
C THR A 149 20.23 34.33 4.12
N LYS A 150 20.62 34.09 5.37
CA LYS A 150 20.67 32.74 5.95
C LYS A 150 19.29 32.07 5.97
N ALA A 151 18.24 32.82 6.27
CA ALA A 151 16.87 32.32 6.22
C ALA A 151 16.44 31.92 4.79
N PHE A 152 16.83 32.71 3.78
CA PHE A 152 16.60 32.37 2.38
C PHE A 152 17.36 31.11 1.94
N GLU A 153 18.62 30.96 2.35
CA GLU A 153 19.41 29.75 2.08
C GLU A 153 18.76 28.52 2.71
N ARG A 154 18.39 28.59 3.99
CA ARG A 154 17.66 27.51 4.68
C ARG A 154 16.35 27.16 3.97
N ARG A 155 15.59 28.17 3.52
CA ARG A 155 14.34 27.94 2.79
C ARG A 155 14.60 27.21 1.48
N ARG A 156 15.61 27.64 0.70
CA ARG A 156 16.02 27.01 -0.55
C ARG A 156 16.39 25.54 -0.34
N ASP A 157 17.15 25.24 0.70
CA ASP A 157 17.56 23.86 1.01
C ASP A 157 16.35 22.98 1.40
N ILE A 158 15.36 23.55 2.10
CA ILE A 158 14.10 22.85 2.40
C ILE A 158 13.27 22.64 1.14
N GLU A 159 13.18 23.62 0.25
CA GLU A 159 12.50 23.51 -1.04
C GLU A 159 13.12 22.40 -1.91
N GLU A 160 14.46 22.30 -1.95
CA GLU A 160 15.15 21.22 -2.66
C GLU A 160 14.83 19.83 -2.07
N LYS A 161 14.82 19.72 -0.73
CA LYS A 161 14.45 18.46 -0.04
C LYS A 161 12.99 18.09 -0.30
N LEU A 162 12.10 19.07 -0.31
CA LEU A 162 10.67 18.87 -0.61
C LEU A 162 10.49 18.34 -2.03
N GLU A 163 11.23 18.88 -3.00
CA GLU A 163 11.12 18.46 -4.39
C GLU A 163 11.66 17.04 -4.59
N LYS A 164 12.77 16.67 -3.93
CA LYS A 164 13.26 15.28 -3.91
C LYS A 164 12.23 14.33 -3.30
N ALA A 165 11.64 14.69 -2.16
CA ALA A 165 10.60 13.88 -1.51
C ALA A 165 9.35 13.72 -2.39
N ARG A 166 8.95 14.76 -3.15
CA ARG A 166 7.86 14.68 -4.12
C ARG A 166 8.20 13.75 -5.29
N ALA A 167 9.42 13.82 -5.81
CA ALA A 167 9.87 12.92 -6.88
C ALA A 167 9.89 11.46 -6.40
N GLU A 168 10.38 11.21 -5.18
CA GLU A 168 10.31 9.89 -4.53
C GLU A 168 8.85 9.43 -4.37
N GLN A 169 7.97 10.29 -3.85
CA GLN A 169 6.55 9.98 -3.71
C GLN A 169 5.89 9.61 -5.06
N ALA A 170 6.20 10.35 -6.13
CA ALA A 170 5.72 10.04 -7.47
C ALA A 170 6.23 8.67 -7.95
N SER A 171 7.50 8.34 -7.69
CA SER A 171 8.06 7.03 -8.02
C SER A 171 7.38 5.89 -7.26
N PHE A 172 7.07 6.07 -5.97
CA PHE A 172 6.32 5.10 -5.17
C PHE A 172 4.88 4.95 -5.66
N SER A 173 4.24 6.04 -6.07
CA SER A 173 2.89 6.01 -6.65
C SER A 173 2.87 5.16 -7.92
N ASN A 174 3.83 5.39 -8.83
CA ASN A 174 3.94 4.62 -10.07
C ASN A 174 4.21 3.13 -9.80
N LEU A 175 5.08 2.83 -8.83
CA LEU A 175 5.37 1.45 -8.44
C LEU A 175 4.13 0.77 -7.83
N LEU A 176 3.36 1.49 -7.02
CA LEU A 176 2.13 0.99 -6.44
C LEU A 176 1.08 0.71 -7.52
N GLU A 177 0.92 1.59 -8.49
CA GLU A 177 0.01 1.39 -9.63
C GLU A 177 0.43 0.17 -10.47
N SER A 178 1.73 0.02 -10.75
CA SER A 178 2.27 -1.17 -11.42
C SER A 178 1.97 -2.44 -10.64
N SER A 179 2.26 -2.46 -9.34
CA SER A 179 1.99 -3.60 -8.45
C SER A 179 0.50 -3.93 -8.37
N GLN A 180 -0.38 -2.94 -8.32
CA GLN A 180 -1.83 -3.13 -8.36
C GLN A 180 -2.27 -3.75 -9.69
N SER A 181 -1.74 -3.28 -10.82
CA SER A 181 -2.04 -3.86 -12.14
C SER A 181 -1.57 -5.31 -12.28
N GLU A 182 -0.39 -5.62 -11.74
CA GLU A 182 0.14 -6.99 -11.67
C GLU A 182 -0.76 -7.87 -10.80
N HIS A 183 -1.18 -7.38 -9.63
CA HIS A 183 -2.09 -8.10 -8.75
C HIS A 183 -3.44 -8.36 -9.44
N GLU A 184 -3.99 -7.39 -10.18
CA GLU A 184 -5.23 -7.57 -10.92
C GLU A 184 -5.07 -8.63 -12.03
N SER A 185 -3.94 -8.61 -12.74
CA SER A 185 -3.58 -9.63 -13.74
C SER A 185 -3.49 -11.03 -13.10
N VAL A 186 -2.80 -11.15 -11.95
CA VAL A 186 -2.71 -12.40 -11.19
C VAL A 186 -4.08 -12.87 -10.73
N ASN A 187 -4.95 -11.97 -10.24
CA ASN A 187 -6.32 -12.32 -9.86
C ASN A 187 -7.14 -12.83 -11.05
N LYS A 188 -7.01 -12.20 -12.23
CA LYS A 188 -7.64 -12.69 -13.47
C LYS A 188 -7.12 -14.07 -13.86
N MET A 189 -5.81 -14.29 -13.76
CA MET A 189 -5.21 -15.61 -14.00
C MET A 189 -5.72 -16.64 -13.00
N LEU A 190 -5.81 -16.31 -11.71
CA LEU A 190 -6.36 -17.17 -10.67
C LEU A 190 -7.81 -17.56 -10.97
N ALA A 191 -8.66 -16.58 -11.32
CA ALA A 191 -10.05 -16.85 -11.70
C ALA A 191 -10.14 -17.77 -12.93
N SER A 192 -9.28 -17.56 -13.93
CA SER A 192 -9.21 -18.44 -15.11
C SER A 192 -8.75 -19.86 -14.77
N ALA A 193 -7.79 -20.00 -13.84
CA ALA A 193 -7.31 -21.28 -13.36
C ALA A 193 -8.38 -22.02 -12.54
N GLN A 194 -9.09 -21.32 -11.65
CA GLN A 194 -10.23 -21.86 -10.91
C GLN A 194 -11.34 -22.36 -11.85
N LYS A 195 -11.65 -21.60 -12.91
CA LYS A 195 -12.62 -22.04 -13.92
C LYS A 195 -12.16 -23.31 -14.64
N ARG A 196 -10.88 -23.39 -15.03
CA ARG A 196 -10.30 -24.61 -15.64
C ARG A 196 -10.35 -25.79 -14.68
N LEU A 197 -10.09 -25.58 -13.39
CA LEU A 197 -10.18 -26.62 -12.37
C LEU A 197 -11.60 -27.19 -12.29
N GLY A 198 -12.62 -26.31 -12.21
CA GLY A 198 -14.02 -26.76 -12.22
C GLY A 198 -14.43 -27.46 -13.53
N GLN A 199 -13.86 -27.08 -14.67
CA GLN A 199 -14.05 -27.84 -15.92
C GLN A 199 -13.39 -29.21 -15.87
N MET A 200 -12.23 -29.32 -15.21
CA MET A 200 -11.52 -30.58 -15.03
C MET A 200 -12.31 -31.53 -14.13
N ASP A 201 -12.93 -31.02 -13.06
CA ASP A 201 -13.81 -31.80 -12.18
C ASP A 201 -15.02 -32.39 -12.95
N ILE A 202 -15.60 -31.61 -13.89
CA ILE A 202 -16.70 -32.09 -14.76
C ILE A 202 -16.19 -33.17 -15.71
N LEU A 203 -15.03 -32.97 -16.33
CA LEU A 203 -14.42 -33.98 -17.21
C LEU A 203 -14.08 -35.26 -16.44
N GLU A 204 -13.61 -35.16 -15.20
CA GLU A 204 -13.35 -36.30 -14.33
C GLU A 204 -14.64 -37.09 -14.06
N GLN A 205 -15.75 -36.40 -13.78
CA GLN A 205 -17.06 -37.05 -13.65
C GLN A 205 -17.52 -37.72 -14.96
N ASP A 206 -17.31 -37.07 -16.11
CA ASP A 206 -17.64 -37.65 -17.42
C ASP A 206 -16.79 -38.88 -17.73
N VAL A 207 -15.50 -38.89 -17.38
CA VAL A 207 -14.62 -40.06 -17.52
C VAL A 207 -15.14 -41.21 -16.65
N ILE A 208 -15.47 -40.96 -15.38
CA ILE A 208 -16.05 -41.99 -14.49
C ILE A 208 -17.35 -42.55 -15.09
N ARG A 209 -18.22 -41.69 -15.64
CA ARG A 209 -19.47 -42.12 -16.29
C ARG A 209 -19.19 -42.98 -17.52
N LEU A 210 -18.28 -42.56 -18.40
CA LEU A 210 -17.92 -43.30 -19.61
C LEU A 210 -17.22 -44.62 -19.30
N GLU A 211 -16.43 -44.69 -18.23
CA GLU A 211 -15.82 -45.93 -17.74
C GLU A 211 -16.90 -46.91 -17.25
N ALA A 212 -17.89 -46.43 -16.50
CA ALA A 212 -19.03 -47.26 -16.08
C ALA A 212 -19.87 -47.74 -17.27
N GLU A 213 -20.15 -46.87 -18.24
CA GLU A 213 -20.88 -47.22 -19.46
C GLU A 213 -20.11 -48.23 -20.32
N ASN A 214 -18.81 -48.08 -20.49
CA ASN A 214 -17.97 -49.06 -21.17
C ASN A 214 -17.96 -50.41 -20.45
N ALA A 215 -17.91 -50.42 -19.12
CA ALA A 215 -17.98 -51.65 -18.34
C ALA A 215 -19.34 -52.36 -18.55
N GLN A 216 -20.43 -51.61 -18.59
CA GLN A 216 -21.76 -52.13 -18.88
C GLN A 216 -21.87 -52.67 -20.32
N LEU A 217 -21.42 -51.91 -21.32
CA LEU A 217 -21.41 -52.36 -22.72
C LEU A 217 -20.56 -53.62 -22.91
N ASN A 218 -19.42 -53.73 -22.22
CA ASN A 218 -18.61 -54.95 -22.26
C ASN A 218 -19.33 -56.15 -21.64
N HIS A 219 -20.10 -55.94 -20.57
CA HIS A 219 -20.93 -56.98 -19.99
C HIS A 219 -22.05 -57.41 -20.95
N ASP A 220 -22.77 -56.45 -21.54
CA ASP A 220 -23.84 -56.72 -22.50
C ASP A 220 -23.28 -57.43 -23.76
N TYR A 221 -22.11 -57.03 -24.25
CA TYR A 221 -21.40 -57.71 -25.33
C TYR A 221 -21.04 -59.15 -24.96
N SER A 222 -20.60 -59.40 -23.73
CA SER A 222 -20.35 -60.76 -23.23
C SER A 222 -21.61 -61.61 -23.22
N LEU A 223 -22.73 -61.06 -22.76
CA LEU A 223 -24.02 -61.75 -22.73
C LEU A 223 -24.51 -62.08 -24.15
N ALA A 224 -24.51 -61.09 -25.05
CA ALA A 224 -24.90 -61.28 -26.44
C ALA A 224 -23.98 -62.29 -27.15
N LYS A 225 -22.68 -62.28 -26.85
CA LYS A 225 -21.74 -63.28 -27.38
C LYS A 225 -22.08 -64.68 -26.89
N GLN A 226 -22.40 -64.85 -25.60
CA GLN A 226 -22.83 -66.14 -25.06
C GLN A 226 -24.14 -66.61 -25.71
N GLU A 227 -25.09 -65.70 -25.94
CA GLU A 227 -26.35 -66.00 -26.63
C GLU A 227 -26.13 -66.43 -28.10
N VAL A 228 -25.21 -65.77 -28.81
CA VAL A 228 -24.81 -66.21 -30.15
C VAL A 228 -24.17 -67.59 -30.11
N GLU A 229 -23.31 -67.89 -29.13
CA GLU A 229 -22.71 -69.22 -28.97
C GLU A 229 -23.76 -70.29 -28.64
N THR A 230 -24.80 -69.98 -27.85
CA THR A 230 -25.91 -70.92 -27.61
C THR A 230 -26.74 -71.14 -28.86
N LEU A 231 -27.11 -70.07 -29.58
CA LEU A 231 -27.86 -70.21 -30.83
C LEU A 231 -27.07 -70.97 -31.90
N GLN A 232 -25.75 -70.80 -31.95
CA GLN A 232 -24.90 -71.61 -32.83
C GLN A 232 -24.97 -73.10 -32.49
N ARG A 233 -24.99 -73.47 -31.20
CA ARG A 233 -25.21 -74.86 -30.78
C ARG A 233 -26.59 -75.36 -31.20
N ASP A 234 -27.64 -74.57 -30.97
CA ASP A 234 -29.00 -74.94 -31.35
C ASP A 234 -29.14 -75.13 -32.87
N VAL A 235 -28.47 -74.31 -33.68
CA VAL A 235 -28.42 -74.46 -35.14
C VAL A 235 -27.70 -75.75 -35.53
N THR A 236 -26.58 -76.09 -34.89
CA THR A 236 -25.89 -77.36 -35.15
C THR A 236 -26.75 -78.57 -34.79
N GLU A 237 -27.46 -78.52 -33.65
CA GLU A 237 -28.41 -79.57 -33.24
C GLU A 237 -29.56 -79.68 -34.24
N LEU A 238 -30.11 -78.56 -34.71
CA LEU A 238 -31.16 -78.56 -35.74
C LEU A 238 -30.68 -79.19 -37.06
N ASP A 239 -29.44 -78.93 -37.47
CA ASP A 239 -28.87 -79.51 -38.69
C ASP A 239 -28.60 -81.01 -38.51
N GLU A 240 -28.15 -81.47 -37.34
CA GLU A 240 -28.07 -82.90 -37.00
C GLU A 240 -29.46 -83.57 -37.04
N LEU A 241 -30.48 -82.94 -36.45
CA LEU A 241 -31.86 -83.44 -36.49
C LEU A 241 -32.43 -83.47 -37.92
N LYS A 242 -32.05 -82.54 -38.80
CA LYS A 242 -32.41 -82.59 -40.22
C LYS A 242 -31.77 -83.79 -40.91
N ILE A 243 -30.50 -84.09 -40.61
CA ILE A 243 -29.80 -85.27 -41.15
C ILE A 243 -30.53 -86.53 -40.68
N GLN A 244 -30.82 -86.65 -39.38
CA GLN A 244 -31.56 -87.79 -38.83
C GLN A 244 -32.95 -87.94 -39.45
N ASN A 245 -33.70 -86.85 -39.64
CA ASN A 245 -35.00 -86.90 -40.32
C ASN A 245 -34.89 -87.34 -41.78
N LYS A 246 -33.83 -86.93 -42.48
CA LYS A 246 -33.56 -87.38 -43.85
C LYS A 246 -33.24 -88.88 -43.89
N GLU A 247 -32.40 -89.36 -42.97
CA GLU A 247 -32.10 -90.78 -42.81
C GLU A 247 -33.36 -91.59 -42.47
N LEU A 248 -34.19 -91.10 -41.55
CA LEU A 248 -35.46 -91.71 -41.19
C LEU A 248 -36.41 -91.80 -42.40
N ALA A 249 -36.46 -90.74 -43.22
CA ALA A 249 -37.24 -90.75 -44.46
C ALA A 249 -36.71 -91.77 -45.48
N GLU A 250 -35.40 -91.95 -45.59
CA GLU A 250 -34.79 -92.99 -46.43
C GLU A 250 -35.10 -94.40 -45.93
N VAL A 251 -35.04 -94.64 -44.62
CA VAL A 251 -35.45 -95.91 -43.99
C VAL A 251 -36.92 -96.20 -44.26
N LEU A 252 -37.81 -95.23 -44.08
CA LEU A 252 -39.24 -95.37 -44.38
C LEU A 252 -39.47 -95.70 -45.86
N LYS A 253 -38.77 -95.03 -46.77
CA LYS A 253 -38.82 -95.33 -48.21
C LYS A 253 -38.33 -96.75 -48.51
N SER A 254 -37.28 -97.21 -47.83
CA SER A 254 -36.80 -98.58 -47.95
C SER A 254 -37.83 -99.60 -47.45
N MET A 255 -38.49 -99.33 -46.31
CA MET A 255 -39.55 -100.18 -45.75
C MET A 255 -40.78 -100.23 -46.65
N GLU A 256 -41.16 -99.11 -47.26
CA GLU A 256 -42.23 -99.03 -48.26
C GLU A 256 -41.91 -99.91 -49.49
N ASN A 257 -40.67 -99.88 -49.96
CA ASN A 257 -40.22 -100.73 -51.07
C ASN A 257 -40.24 -102.21 -50.68
N SER A 258 -39.75 -102.57 -49.49
CA SER A 258 -39.85 -103.95 -48.96
C SER A 258 -41.30 -104.41 -48.83
N ARG A 259 -42.20 -103.55 -48.33
CA ARG A 259 -43.65 -103.84 -48.25
C ARG A 259 -44.25 -104.12 -49.63
N LYS A 260 -43.91 -103.34 -50.65
CA LYS A 260 -44.35 -103.58 -52.04
C LYS A 260 -43.79 -104.91 -52.57
N GLN A 261 -42.55 -105.24 -52.26
CA GLN A 261 -41.94 -106.52 -52.63
C GLN A 261 -42.73 -107.70 -52.04
N TYR A 262 -43.05 -107.65 -50.74
CA TYR A 262 -43.86 -108.68 -50.08
C TYR A 262 -45.27 -108.80 -50.67
N GLU A 263 -45.86 -107.70 -51.14
CA GLU A 263 -47.17 -107.72 -51.79
C GLU A 263 -47.13 -108.43 -53.16
N VAL A 264 -46.04 -108.25 -53.92
CA VAL A 264 -45.80 -108.94 -55.19
C VAL A 264 -45.57 -110.43 -54.95
N ASP A 265 -44.77 -110.80 -53.96
CA ASP A 265 -44.50 -112.20 -53.62
C ASP A 265 -45.78 -112.90 -53.14
N ALA A 266 -46.62 -112.25 -52.33
CA ALA A 266 -47.92 -112.78 -51.91
C ALA A 266 -48.86 -113.05 -53.11
N LYS A 267 -48.84 -112.21 -54.15
CA LYS A 267 -49.60 -112.44 -55.39
C LYS A 267 -49.05 -113.63 -56.18
N ARG A 268 -47.72 -113.81 -56.22
CA ARG A 268 -47.05 -114.95 -56.86
C ARG A 268 -47.44 -116.30 -56.22
N TYR A 269 -47.44 -116.37 -54.89
CA TYR A 269 -47.83 -117.60 -54.18
C TYR A 269 -49.30 -118.00 -54.44
N ARG A 270 -50.22 -117.03 -54.60
CA ARG A 270 -51.62 -117.30 -54.97
C ARG A 270 -51.75 -117.96 -56.34
N SER A 271 -51.04 -117.45 -57.35
CA SER A 271 -51.14 -117.98 -58.72
C SER A 271 -50.59 -119.42 -58.85
N ASN A 272 -49.54 -119.75 -58.09
CA ASN A 272 -48.98 -121.10 -58.07
C ASN A 272 -49.90 -122.13 -57.39
N ALA A 273 -50.71 -121.71 -56.40
CA ALA A 273 -51.66 -122.59 -55.73
C ALA A 273 -52.81 -123.04 -56.67
N GLU A 274 -53.35 -122.15 -57.51
CA GLU A 274 -54.39 -122.48 -58.50
C GLU A 274 -53.92 -123.50 -59.56
N GLN A 275 -52.63 -123.47 -59.91
CA GLN A 275 -52.07 -124.42 -60.88
C GLN A 275 -51.87 -125.82 -60.29
N ALA A 276 -51.69 -125.94 -58.97
CA ALA A 276 -51.57 -127.22 -58.28
C ALA A 276 -52.93 -127.94 -58.16
N GLU A 277 -54.03 -127.20 -58.03
CA GLU A 277 -55.39 -127.76 -57.93
C GLU A 277 -55.82 -128.48 -59.21
N LYS A 278 -55.57 -127.88 -60.39
CA LYS A 278 -55.93 -128.48 -61.70
C LYS A 278 -55.22 -129.79 -62.02
N LYS A 279 -54.02 -130.01 -61.47
CA LYS A 279 -53.27 -131.28 -61.62
C LYS A 279 -53.82 -132.40 -60.73
N SER A 280 -54.53 -132.08 -59.66
CA SER A 280 -55.09 -133.08 -58.74
C SER A 280 -56.37 -133.73 -59.28
N GLU A 281 -57.13 -133.01 -60.11
CA GLU A 281 -58.40 -133.47 -60.68
C GLU A 281 -58.22 -134.53 -61.79
N THR A 282 -57.12 -134.44 -62.53
CA THR A 282 -56.77 -135.36 -63.63
C THR A 282 -56.25 -136.73 -63.14
N LEU A 283 -55.77 -136.82 -61.90
CA LEU A 283 -55.28 -138.07 -61.29
C LEU A 283 -56.40 -138.95 -60.70
N ARG A 284 -57.61 -138.40 -60.55
CA ARG A 284 -58.75 -139.10 -59.92
C ARG A 284 -59.45 -140.09 -60.86
N LEU A 285 -59.46 -139.83 -62.17
CA LEU A 285 -60.09 -140.68 -63.19
C LEU A 285 -59.25 -141.90 -63.61
N ARG A 286 -57.93 -141.88 -63.35
CA ARG A 286 -57.02 -143.01 -63.67
C ARG A 286 -56.97 -144.07 -62.56
N LEU A 287 -57.62 -143.84 -61.43
CA LEU A 287 -57.58 -144.73 -60.26
C LEU A 287 -58.66 -145.82 -60.31
N ASP A 288 -59.81 -145.57 -60.95
CA ASP A 288 -60.93 -146.54 -61.05
C ASP A 288 -60.64 -147.73 -61.99
N ASP A 289 -59.74 -147.58 -62.98
CA ASP A 289 -59.42 -148.64 -63.96
C ASP A 289 -58.44 -149.71 -63.41
N VAL A 290 -57.77 -149.44 -62.28
CA VAL A 290 -56.74 -150.33 -61.70
C VAL A 290 -57.32 -151.25 -60.61
N GLU A 291 -58.46 -150.87 -60.02
CA GLU A 291 -59.06 -151.58 -58.88
C GLU A 291 -59.75 -152.90 -59.26
N LYS A 292 -60.17 -153.05 -60.52
CA LYS A 292 -60.87 -154.26 -61.02
C LYS A 292 -59.95 -155.42 -61.42
N ASN A 293 -58.65 -155.17 -61.60
CA ASN A 293 -57.68 -156.17 -62.06
C ASN A 293 -56.80 -156.74 -60.93
N PHE A 294 -57.04 -156.37 -59.67
CA PHE A 294 -56.18 -156.73 -58.53
C PHE A 294 -56.81 -157.72 -57.53
N GLU A 295 -58.10 -158.07 -57.68
CA GLU A 295 -58.77 -159.02 -56.77
C GLU A 295 -58.65 -160.49 -57.20
N GLU A 296 -58.18 -160.79 -58.42
CA GLU A 296 -58.10 -162.17 -58.96
C GLU A 296 -56.77 -162.92 -58.73
N PHE A 297 -55.71 -162.32 -58.15
CA PHE A 297 -54.37 -162.93 -58.25
C PHE A 297 -53.60 -163.26 -56.95
N GLU A 298 -53.84 -162.64 -55.79
CA GLU A 298 -52.79 -162.62 -54.74
C GLU A 298 -53.11 -163.30 -53.39
N GLN A 299 -54.15 -164.13 -53.24
CA GLN A 299 -54.32 -164.91 -52.00
C GLN A 299 -54.73 -166.40 -52.19
N GLN A 300 -54.20 -167.03 -53.24
CA GLN A 300 -53.80 -168.45 -53.16
C GLN A 300 -52.29 -168.56 -52.97
N GLN A 301 -51.90 -168.72 -51.69
CA GLN A 301 -50.58 -169.08 -51.16
C GLN A 301 -49.77 -167.89 -50.62
N ARG A 302 -49.66 -167.67 -49.31
CA ARG A 302 -49.12 -168.53 -48.22
C ARG A 302 -47.63 -168.85 -48.35
N ASP A 303 -46.89 -168.21 -47.44
CA ASP A 303 -45.85 -168.76 -46.56
C ASP A 303 -44.42 -169.02 -47.08
N ALA A 304 -43.53 -168.03 -46.88
CA ALA A 304 -42.11 -168.24 -46.53
C ALA A 304 -41.42 -167.02 -45.86
N LEU A 305 -41.28 -167.12 -44.53
CA LEU A 305 -40.12 -166.79 -43.67
C LEU A 305 -39.71 -165.35 -43.23
N LYS A 306 -39.23 -165.34 -41.97
CA LYS A 306 -38.78 -164.28 -41.04
C LYS A 306 -37.36 -163.70 -41.27
N ASP A 307 -37.16 -162.50 -40.70
CA ASP A 307 -36.07 -162.04 -39.78
C ASP A 307 -34.99 -160.99 -40.20
N ALA A 308 -34.63 -160.15 -39.20
CA ALA A 308 -33.50 -159.18 -39.02
C ALA A 308 -33.49 -157.80 -39.75
N ARG A 309 -33.66 -156.60 -39.09
CA ARG A 309 -32.80 -155.76 -38.19
C ARG A 309 -31.58 -155.08 -38.88
N LYS A 310 -31.23 -153.77 -38.73
CA LYS A 310 -30.89 -152.99 -37.49
C LYS A 310 -30.43 -151.51 -37.74
N SER A 311 -30.78 -150.60 -36.80
CA SER A 311 -30.04 -149.49 -36.09
C SER A 311 -29.29 -148.35 -36.86
N SER A 312 -29.12 -147.08 -36.40
CA SER A 312 -28.86 -146.49 -35.04
C SER A 312 -28.97 -144.92 -34.98
N VAL A 313 -29.00 -144.35 -33.76
CA VAL A 313 -29.04 -142.91 -33.31
C VAL A 313 -27.74 -142.60 -32.50
N PRO A 314 -27.26 -141.34 -32.20
CA PRO A 314 -27.58 -140.62 -30.93
C PRO A 314 -27.44 -139.05 -30.91
N LYS A 315 -27.58 -138.45 -29.70
CA LYS A 315 -28.09 -137.10 -29.31
C LYS A 315 -27.01 -136.29 -28.45
N PRO A 316 -27.27 -135.37 -27.46
CA PRO A 316 -27.03 -133.90 -27.46
C PRO A 316 -26.24 -133.22 -26.26
N VAL A 317 -26.21 -131.85 -26.24
CA VAL A 317 -26.09 -130.77 -25.18
C VAL A 317 -24.80 -130.28 -24.46
N ASP A 318 -24.76 -128.94 -24.33
CA ASP A 318 -24.39 -128.02 -23.19
C ASP A 318 -22.99 -127.39 -23.01
N GLY A 319 -22.99 -126.08 -22.69
CA GLY A 319 -22.13 -125.51 -21.62
C GLY A 319 -21.20 -124.32 -21.95
N LYS A 320 -21.25 -123.26 -21.13
CA LYS A 320 -20.63 -121.92 -21.26
C LYS A 320 -19.15 -121.76 -20.79
N GLN A 321 -18.53 -120.67 -21.25
CA GLN A 321 -17.70 -119.64 -20.54
C GLN A 321 -16.14 -119.64 -20.46
N LYS A 322 -15.63 -118.39 -20.44
CA LYS A 322 -14.25 -117.82 -20.58
C LYS A 322 -13.44 -117.76 -19.26
N ARG A 323 -12.10 -117.60 -19.38
CA ARG A 323 -11.06 -117.35 -18.33
C ARG A 323 -11.06 -115.91 -17.74
N VAL A 324 -10.56 -115.72 -16.50
CA VAL A 324 -10.34 -114.40 -15.81
C VAL A 324 -8.86 -114.21 -15.39
N GLN A 325 -8.38 -112.94 -15.39
CA GLN A 325 -7.01 -112.42 -15.20
C GLN A 325 -6.67 -112.03 -13.74
N LYS A 326 -5.36 -111.92 -13.40
CA LYS A 326 -4.79 -111.41 -12.13
C LYS A 326 -4.14 -110.02 -12.34
N ASP A 327 -4.20 -109.11 -11.34
CA ASP A 327 -3.60 -107.77 -11.38
C ASP A 327 -2.28 -107.66 -10.59
N ASP A 328 -1.46 -106.64 -10.89
CA ASP A 328 -0.22 -106.29 -10.17
C ASP A 328 -0.54 -105.22 -9.12
N LEU A 329 -0.58 -105.61 -7.83
CA LEU A 329 -1.05 -104.72 -6.76
C LEU A 329 0.01 -103.70 -6.34
N GLN A 330 1.24 -103.78 -6.86
CA GLN A 330 2.30 -102.80 -6.60
C GLN A 330 2.09 -101.46 -7.32
N GLU A 331 1.13 -101.38 -8.24
CA GLU A 331 0.76 -100.12 -8.90
C GLU A 331 0.08 -99.11 -7.94
N ILE A 332 -0.40 -99.57 -6.78
CA ILE A 332 -0.95 -98.70 -5.72
C ILE A 332 0.19 -98.15 -4.86
N VAL A 333 0.31 -96.83 -4.81
CA VAL A 333 1.31 -96.13 -4.00
C VAL A 333 1.10 -96.46 -2.52
N GLY A 334 2.12 -97.02 -1.87
CA GLY A 334 2.07 -97.49 -0.49
C GLY A 334 2.13 -99.02 -0.35
N ILE A 335 1.81 -99.77 -1.41
CA ILE A 335 1.92 -101.24 -1.45
C ILE A 335 3.27 -101.66 -2.03
N GLY A 336 4.24 -101.96 -1.15
CA GLY A 336 5.51 -102.57 -1.54
C GLY A 336 5.43 -104.10 -1.64
N LYS A 337 6.48 -104.75 -2.18
CA LYS A 337 6.60 -106.22 -2.33
C LYS A 337 6.20 -107.03 -1.09
N VAL A 338 6.49 -106.52 0.10
CA VAL A 338 6.16 -107.16 1.39
C VAL A 338 4.65 -107.13 1.66
N PHE A 339 3.98 -106.01 1.36
CA PHE A 339 2.54 -105.85 1.55
C PHE A 339 1.73 -106.58 0.48
N GLU A 340 2.18 -106.59 -0.77
CA GLU A 340 1.53 -107.38 -1.82
C GLU A 340 1.55 -108.88 -1.50
N HIS A 341 2.67 -109.41 -0.99
CA HIS A 341 2.74 -110.83 -0.65
C HIS A 341 1.74 -111.21 0.46
N ALA A 342 1.65 -110.38 1.50
CA ALA A 342 0.69 -110.57 2.58
C ALA A 342 -0.78 -110.41 2.13
N LEU A 343 -1.08 -109.52 1.18
CA LEU A 343 -2.42 -109.39 0.59
C LEU A 343 -2.83 -110.61 -0.25
N ASN A 344 -1.89 -111.17 -1.02
CA ASN A 344 -2.11 -112.41 -1.78
C ASN A 344 -2.35 -113.61 -0.84
N GLU A 345 -1.63 -113.72 0.28
CA GLU A 345 -1.85 -114.76 1.30
C GLU A 345 -3.24 -114.65 1.96
N LEU A 346 -3.80 -113.43 2.04
CA LEU A 346 -5.17 -113.16 2.51
C LEU A 346 -6.24 -113.35 1.41
N GLY A 347 -5.85 -113.79 0.21
CA GLY A 347 -6.77 -114.12 -0.89
C GLY A 347 -7.16 -112.96 -1.80
N VAL A 348 -6.40 -111.86 -1.80
CA VAL A 348 -6.66 -110.65 -2.60
C VAL A 348 -5.69 -110.58 -3.79
N TYR A 349 -6.23 -110.56 -5.00
CA TYR A 349 -5.48 -110.75 -6.26
C TYR A 349 -5.79 -109.73 -7.36
N THR A 350 -6.83 -108.90 -7.22
CA THR A 350 -7.24 -107.91 -8.24
C THR A 350 -7.52 -106.53 -7.65
N PHE A 351 -7.41 -105.48 -8.47
CA PHE A 351 -7.73 -104.11 -8.06
C PHE A 351 -9.20 -103.96 -7.63
N ALA A 352 -10.11 -104.73 -8.25
CA ALA A 352 -11.53 -104.76 -7.92
C ALA A 352 -11.82 -105.16 -6.46
N GLN A 353 -10.98 -106.03 -5.88
CA GLN A 353 -11.16 -106.51 -4.51
C GLN A 353 -10.74 -105.45 -3.48
N ILE A 354 -9.64 -104.73 -3.73
CA ILE A 354 -9.19 -103.63 -2.87
C ILE A 354 -10.14 -102.43 -2.98
N ALA A 355 -10.64 -102.13 -4.19
CA ALA A 355 -11.61 -101.07 -4.45
C ALA A 355 -12.93 -101.20 -3.66
N ASN A 356 -13.27 -102.41 -3.22
CA ASN A 356 -14.49 -102.75 -2.49
C ASN A 356 -14.26 -103.02 -0.99
N PHE A 357 -13.10 -102.70 -0.43
CA PHE A 357 -12.87 -102.84 1.01
C PHE A 357 -13.82 -101.93 1.80
N GLY A 358 -14.59 -102.54 2.71
CA GLY A 358 -15.38 -101.84 3.71
C GLY A 358 -14.57 -101.60 5.00
N ILE A 359 -15.16 -100.85 5.93
CA ILE A 359 -14.55 -100.51 7.23
C ILE A 359 -14.08 -101.78 7.99
N THR A 360 -14.82 -102.88 7.88
CA THR A 360 -14.49 -104.18 8.49
C THR A 360 -13.31 -104.90 7.81
N ASP A 361 -13.16 -104.74 6.49
CA ASP A 361 -12.05 -105.32 5.74
C ASP A 361 -10.75 -104.58 6.00
N ILE A 362 -10.82 -103.24 6.08
CA ILE A 362 -9.68 -102.40 6.45
C ILE A 362 -9.15 -102.79 7.84
N ALA A 363 -10.05 -102.95 8.83
CA ALA A 363 -9.69 -103.39 10.16
C ALA A 363 -9.06 -104.80 10.18
N ARG A 364 -9.59 -105.74 9.38
CA ARG A 364 -9.07 -107.11 9.24
C ARG A 364 -7.66 -107.13 8.64
N VAL A 365 -7.41 -106.33 7.60
CA VAL A 365 -6.12 -106.28 6.93
C VAL A 365 -5.08 -105.51 7.77
N ASN A 366 -5.46 -104.42 8.44
CA ASN A 366 -4.59 -103.70 9.37
C ASN A 366 -4.17 -104.56 10.58
N ALA A 367 -5.04 -105.44 11.08
CA ALA A 367 -4.70 -106.37 12.16
C ALA A 367 -3.74 -107.49 11.71
N ALA A 368 -3.78 -107.90 10.44
CA ALA A 368 -2.91 -108.93 9.87
C ALA A 368 -1.51 -108.40 9.52
N LEU A 369 -1.39 -107.10 9.22
CA LEU A 369 -0.16 -106.45 8.79
C LEU A 369 0.49 -105.69 9.97
N LYS A 370 1.43 -106.35 10.66
CA LYS A 370 2.23 -105.70 11.72
C LYS A 370 3.03 -104.51 11.13
N GLY A 371 2.67 -103.28 11.49
CA GLY A 371 3.39 -102.05 11.11
C GLY A 371 2.75 -101.21 10.01
N SER A 372 1.51 -101.49 9.59
CA SER A 372 0.77 -100.69 8.60
C SER A 372 -0.39 -99.87 9.19
N GLU A 373 -0.47 -99.72 10.51
CA GLU A 373 -1.58 -98.99 11.16
C GLU A 373 -1.73 -97.58 10.59
N GLY A 374 -2.85 -97.34 9.90
CA GLY A 374 -3.22 -96.05 9.29
C GLY A 374 -2.64 -95.77 7.90
N ARG A 375 -1.86 -96.67 7.30
CA ARG A 375 -1.26 -96.45 5.97
C ARG A 375 -2.22 -96.63 4.81
N MET A 376 -3.22 -97.52 4.92
CA MET A 376 -4.19 -97.73 3.85
C MET A 376 -5.07 -96.50 3.63
N GLU A 377 -5.34 -95.77 4.71
CA GLU A 377 -6.11 -94.54 4.73
C GLU A 377 -5.25 -93.32 4.40
N ALA A 378 -4.00 -93.27 4.88
CA ALA A 378 -3.07 -92.15 4.60
C ALA A 378 -2.59 -92.12 3.14
N ASP A 379 -2.38 -93.29 2.52
CA ASP A 379 -1.92 -93.42 1.14
C ASP A 379 -3.11 -93.70 0.17
N ASP A 380 -4.37 -93.62 0.60
CA ASP A 380 -5.59 -93.85 -0.21
C ASP A 380 -5.57 -95.10 -1.13
N TRP A 381 -5.39 -96.28 -0.54
CA TRP A 381 -5.29 -97.53 -1.33
C TRP A 381 -6.59 -97.87 -2.06
N ILE A 382 -7.75 -97.50 -1.50
CA ILE A 382 -9.06 -97.81 -2.05
C ILE A 382 -9.38 -96.90 -3.24
N GLY A 383 -9.08 -95.60 -3.17
CA GLY A 383 -9.22 -94.67 -4.28
C GLY A 383 -8.33 -95.03 -5.46
N GLN A 384 -7.06 -95.36 -5.19
CA GLN A 384 -6.11 -95.79 -6.22
C GLN A 384 -6.51 -97.14 -6.85
N ALA A 385 -6.99 -98.11 -6.07
CA ALA A 385 -7.48 -99.37 -6.61
C ALA A 385 -8.72 -99.18 -7.52
N LYS A 386 -9.62 -98.25 -7.20
CA LYS A 386 -10.76 -97.88 -8.06
C LYS A 386 -10.29 -97.28 -9.38
N GLU A 387 -9.31 -96.40 -9.33
CA GLU A 387 -8.76 -95.75 -10.51
C GLU A 387 -8.00 -96.73 -11.42
N LEU A 388 -7.16 -97.60 -10.84
CA LEU A 388 -6.45 -98.65 -11.58
C LEU A 388 -7.39 -99.72 -12.14
N HIS A 389 -8.43 -100.09 -11.40
CA HIS A 389 -9.50 -100.95 -11.92
C HIS A 389 -10.25 -100.29 -13.09
N PHE A 390 -10.63 -99.02 -12.97
CA PHE A 390 -11.29 -98.28 -14.05
C PHE A 390 -10.40 -98.16 -15.29
N LYS A 391 -9.11 -97.88 -15.09
CA LYS A 391 -8.14 -97.75 -16.18
C LYS A 391 -7.87 -99.09 -16.89
N LYS A 392 -7.91 -100.21 -16.17
CA LYS A 392 -7.62 -101.55 -16.72
C LYS A 392 -8.85 -102.28 -17.29
N TYR A 393 -10.05 -102.05 -16.74
CA TYR A 393 -11.28 -102.79 -17.07
C TYR A 393 -12.48 -101.92 -17.47
N GLY A 394 -12.42 -100.58 -17.33
CA GLY A 394 -13.53 -99.65 -17.59
C GLY A 394 -13.64 -99.13 -19.03
N SER A 395 -12.77 -99.58 -19.93
CA SER A 395 -12.72 -99.12 -21.34
C SER A 395 -13.27 -100.15 -22.34
N SER A 396 -14.29 -100.94 -21.97
CA SER A 396 -15.10 -101.71 -22.93
C SER A 396 -16.44 -102.17 -22.34
N GLU A 397 -17.46 -101.31 -22.33
CA GLU A 397 -18.87 -101.69 -22.58
C GLU A 397 -19.77 -100.44 -22.57
N VAL A 398 -20.60 -100.34 -23.63
CA VAL A 398 -21.72 -99.43 -23.91
C VAL A 398 -21.36 -98.05 -24.53
N ALA A 399 -21.53 -97.76 -25.83
CA ALA A 399 -22.05 -98.46 -27.03
C ALA A 399 -23.35 -99.28 -26.88
#